data_AF-A0A3M1EMF3-F1
#
_entry.id   AF-A0A3M1EMF3-F1
#
_cell.length_a   1.000
_cell.length_b   1.000
_cell.length_c   1.000
_cell.angle_alpha   90.00
_cell.angle_beta   90.00
_cell.angle_gamma   90.00
#
_symmetry.space_group_name_H-M   'P 1'
#
loop_
_entity.id
_entity.type
_entity.pdbx_description
1 polymer ?
#
loop_
_entity_poly.entity_id
_entity_poly.type
_entity_poly.pdbx_seq_one_letter_code
_entity_poly.pdbx_strand_id
1 'polypeptide(L)'
;MTAESYDGYRCARCGNEAKDQVRRIDGFERIALAEDPDDPNYGLFYVDTVYVLGCEVCGHRQEWIYQRWPFSTLKEAQRELDSAFLSKG
;
A
#
# COMPACT_ATOMS: atom_id res chain seq x y z
N MET A 1 16.06 14.15 -2.38
CA MET A 1 15.36 12.93 -2.82
C MET A 1 15.65 11.87 -1.79
N THR A 2 14.80 11.74 -0.78
CA THR A 2 14.94 10.71 0.26
C THR A 2 14.56 9.39 -0.38
N ALA A 3 15.55 8.49 -0.56
CA ALA A 3 15.27 7.10 -0.86
C ALA A 3 14.45 6.56 0.31
N GLU A 4 13.13 6.44 0.12
CA GLU A 4 12.29 5.64 1.00
C GLU A 4 12.81 4.21 0.82
N SER A 5 13.67 3.78 1.75
CA SER A 5 14.18 2.42 1.77
C SER A 5 13.01 1.48 2.01
N TYR A 6 12.54 0.84 0.94
CA TYR A 6 11.54 -0.24 1.00
C TYR A 6 12.22 -1.50 1.56
N ASP A 7 12.51 -1.47 2.87
CA ASP A 7 13.03 -2.62 3.61
C ASP A 7 12.09 -3.81 3.39
N GLY A 8 12.53 -4.79 2.59
CA GLY A 8 11.78 -6.02 2.31
C GLY A 8 11.13 -6.11 0.92
N TYR A 9 11.44 -5.22 -0.03
CA TYR A 9 11.00 -5.46 -1.41
C TYR A 9 11.64 -6.73 -1.98
N ARG A 10 10.79 -7.73 -2.27
CA ARG A 10 11.14 -8.90 -3.08
C ARG A 10 10.26 -8.93 -4.31
N CYS A 11 10.86 -8.99 -5.50
CA CYS A 11 10.10 -9.11 -6.72
C CYS A 11 9.36 -10.45 -6.73
N ALA A 12 8.03 -10.43 -6.78
CA ALA A 12 7.21 -11.65 -6.78
C ALA A 12 7.46 -12.53 -8.03
N ARG A 13 7.98 -11.93 -9.11
CA ARG A 13 8.26 -12.63 -10.38
C ARG A 13 9.65 -13.26 -10.42
N CYS A 14 10.71 -12.49 -10.20
CA CYS A 14 12.10 -12.99 -10.35
C CYS A 14 12.81 -13.25 -9.01
N GLY A 15 12.17 -12.92 -7.89
CA GLY A 15 12.74 -13.11 -6.56
C GLY A 15 13.83 -12.12 -6.17
N ASN A 16 14.14 -11.11 -7.00
CA ASN A 16 15.17 -10.10 -6.70
C ASN A 16 14.80 -9.27 -5.47
N GLU A 17 15.74 -9.10 -4.54
CA GLU A 17 15.54 -8.43 -3.25
C GLU A 17 16.27 -7.08 -3.15
N ALA A 18 16.88 -6.62 -4.25
CA ALA A 18 17.73 -5.44 -4.23
C ALA A 18 16.91 -4.17 -3.91
N LYS A 19 17.05 -3.70 -2.65
CA LYS A 19 16.41 -2.50 -2.09
C LYS A 19 16.64 -1.23 -2.93
N ASP A 20 17.76 -1.17 -3.65
CA ASP A 20 18.18 -0.03 -4.48
C ASP A 20 17.80 -0.17 -5.96
N GLN A 21 17.18 -1.29 -6.38
CA GLN A 21 16.78 -1.55 -7.78
C GLN A 21 15.26 -1.59 -7.94
N VAL A 22 14.57 -0.77 -7.16
CA VAL A 22 13.13 -0.65 -7.15
C VAL A 22 12.74 0.76 -7.51
N ARG A 23 11.96 0.90 -8.58
CA ARG A 23 11.40 2.17 -8.98
C ARG A 23 10.00 2.31 -8.42
N ARG A 24 9.73 3.38 -7.67
CA ARG A 24 8.34 3.82 -7.42
C ARG A 24 7.75 4.33 -8.74
N ILE A 25 6.69 3.69 -9.21
CA ILE A 25 5.99 4.06 -10.44
C ILE A 25 4.82 5.00 -10.12
N ASP A 26 4.06 4.66 -9.08
CA ASP A 26 2.85 5.38 -8.70
C ASP A 26 2.58 5.22 -7.20
N GLY A 27 1.65 6.02 -6.66
CA GLY A 27 1.08 5.77 -5.35
C GLY A 27 -0.27 6.45 -5.19
N PHE A 28 -1.22 5.72 -4.62
CA PHE A 28 -2.58 6.19 -4.38
C PHE A 28 -3.11 5.62 -3.06
N GLU A 29 -4.20 6.20 -2.59
CA GLU A 29 -4.87 5.76 -1.36
C GLU A 29 -6.22 5.13 -1.76
N ARG A 30 -6.61 4.02 -1.11
CA ARG A 30 -7.90 3.34 -1.34
C ARG A 30 -8.50 2.84 -0.04
N ILE A 31 -9.78 2.54 -0.05
CA ILE A 31 -10.44 1.81 1.04
C ILE A 31 -10.56 0.35 0.63
N ALA A 32 -10.19 -0.57 1.53
CA ALA A 32 -10.33 -2.00 1.36
C ALA A 32 -11.16 -2.60 2.49
N LEU A 33 -11.98 -3.61 2.19
CA LEU A 33 -12.68 -4.41 3.20
C LEU A 33 -11.78 -5.57 3.63
N ALA A 34 -11.70 -5.84 4.92
CA ALA A 34 -11.05 -7.03 5.45
C ALA A 34 -11.94 -8.26 5.17
N GLU A 35 -11.72 -8.89 4.01
CA GLU A 35 -12.52 -10.03 3.54
C GLU A 35 -11.93 -11.40 3.91
N ASP A 36 -10.73 -11.43 4.50
CA ASP A 36 -10.11 -12.65 4.99
C ASP A 36 -10.70 -13.05 6.36
N PRO A 37 -11.41 -14.20 6.47
CA PRO A 37 -12.01 -14.63 7.73
C PRO A 37 -10.99 -14.94 8.84
N ASP A 38 -9.71 -15.16 8.50
CA ASP A 38 -8.65 -15.38 9.48
C ASP A 38 -8.00 -14.06 9.95
N ASP A 39 -8.35 -12.92 9.33
CA ASP A 39 -7.94 -11.60 9.80
C ASP A 39 -8.71 -11.23 11.09
N PRO A 40 -8.04 -10.85 12.19
CA PRO A 40 -8.72 -10.39 13.41
C PRO A 40 -9.63 -9.17 13.20
N ASN A 41 -9.49 -8.47 12.07
CA ASN A 41 -10.28 -7.32 11.68
C ASN A 41 -11.32 -7.66 10.59
N TYR A 42 -11.63 -8.94 10.37
CA TYR A 42 -12.64 -9.37 9.41
C TYR A 42 -13.93 -8.55 9.51
N GLY A 43 -14.39 -8.02 8.37
CA GLY A 43 -15.57 -7.16 8.28
C GLY A 43 -15.32 -5.67 8.58
N LEU A 44 -14.11 -5.27 8.96
CA LEU A 44 -13.70 -3.87 9.11
C LEU A 44 -13.09 -3.30 7.81
N PHE A 45 -12.97 -1.98 7.75
CA PHE A 45 -12.46 -1.25 6.58
C PHE A 45 -11.08 -0.67 6.85
N TYR A 46 -10.14 -0.88 5.94
CA TYR A 46 -8.82 -0.25 5.97
C TYR A 46 -8.75 0.93 5.01
N VAL A 47 -7.96 1.94 5.38
CA VAL A 47 -7.44 2.92 4.43
C VAL A 47 -6.02 2.48 4.07
N ASP A 48 -5.84 2.04 2.85
CA ASP A 48 -4.57 1.57 2.31
C ASP A 48 -3.83 2.73 1.64
N THR A 49 -2.55 2.87 1.94
CA THR A 49 -1.62 3.55 1.02
C THR A 49 -1.01 2.48 0.12
N VAL A 50 -1.29 2.55 -1.18
CA VAL A 50 -0.77 1.61 -2.18
C VAL A 50 0.37 2.27 -2.95
N TYR A 51 1.52 1.62 -2.98
CA TYR A 51 2.66 1.99 -3.81
C TYR A 51 2.81 0.99 -4.95
N VAL A 52 2.85 1.47 -6.19
CA VAL A 52 3.15 0.59 -7.33
C VAL A 52 4.65 0.64 -7.59
N LEU A 53 5.31 -0.50 -7.38
CA LEU A 53 6.75 -0.66 -7.47
C LEU A 53 7.11 -1.46 -8.72
N GLY A 54 8.13 -1.00 -9.46
CA GLY A 54 8.70 -1.68 -10.61
C GLY A 54 10.04 -2.31 -10.28
N CYS A 55 10.19 -3.59 -10.61
CA CYS A 55 11.48 -4.28 -10.56
C CYS A 55 12.34 -3.82 -11.74
N GLU A 56 13.51 -3.24 -11.49
CA GLU A 56 14.40 -2.78 -12.57
C GLU A 56 15.06 -3.93 -13.35
N VAL A 57 15.10 -5.14 -12.79
CA VAL A 57 15.70 -6.32 -13.44
C VAL A 57 14.79 -6.91 -14.51
N CYS A 58 13.49 -7.07 -14.20
CA CYS A 58 12.56 -7.77 -15.08
C CYS A 58 11.36 -6.92 -15.55
N GLY A 59 11.28 -5.66 -15.11
CA GLY A 59 10.17 -4.74 -15.43
C GLY A 59 8.83 -5.09 -14.78
N HIS A 60 8.78 -6.10 -13.90
CA HIS A 60 7.54 -6.50 -13.23
C HIS A 60 7.04 -5.40 -12.30
N ARG A 61 5.74 -5.12 -12.39
CA ARG A 61 5.05 -4.17 -11.52
C ARG A 61 4.30 -4.94 -10.44
N GLN A 62 4.44 -4.53 -9.19
CA GLN A 62 3.72 -5.10 -8.06
C GLN A 62 3.26 -4.00 -7.11
N GLU A 63 2.17 -4.26 -6.41
CA GLU A 63 1.67 -3.38 -5.35
C GLU A 63 2.40 -3.69 -4.04
N TRP A 64 2.73 -2.62 -3.31
CA TRP A 64 3.13 -2.68 -1.92
C TRP A 64 2.13 -1.86 -1.11
N ILE A 65 1.46 -2.52 -0.17
CA ILE A 65 0.32 -1.97 0.56
C ILE A 65 0.77 -1.67 1.98
N TYR A 66 0.57 -0.43 2.41
CA TYR A 66 0.69 -0.03 3.80
C TYR A 66 -0.71 0.24 4.35
N GLN A 67 -1.21 -0.68 5.18
CA GLN A 67 -2.54 -0.59 5.76
C GLN A 67 -2.52 0.31 7.01
N ARG A 68 -3.49 1.22 7.11
CA ARG A 68 -3.70 2.05 8.32
C ARG A 68 -4.60 1.33 9.33
N TRP A 69 -4.94 2.01 10.42
CA TRP A 69 -5.88 1.50 11.41
C TRP A 69 -7.24 1.13 10.77
N PRO A 70 -7.85 0.00 11.17
CA PRO A 70 -9.15 -0.41 10.67
C PRO A 70 -10.29 0.45 11.24
N PHE A 71 -11.36 0.58 10.46
CA PHE A 71 -12.56 1.35 10.77
C PHE A 71 -13.80 0.46 10.77
N SER A 72 -14.75 0.75 11.65
CA SER A 72 -15.97 -0.05 11.79
C SER A 72 -16.97 0.16 10.66
N THR A 73 -16.87 1.30 9.95
CA THR A 73 -17.77 1.64 8.85
C THR A 73 -17.04 2.24 7.66
N LEU A 74 -17.59 2.03 6.46
CA LEU A 74 -17.11 2.66 5.23
C LEU A 74 -17.08 4.19 5.33
N LYS A 75 -18.05 4.78 6.03
CA LYS A 75 -18.15 6.24 6.20
C LYS A 75 -16.97 6.81 7.01
N GLU A 76 -16.53 6.09 8.04
CA GLU A 76 -15.36 6.50 8.84
C GLU A 76 -14.07 6.38 8.03
N ALA A 77 -13.89 5.27 7.30
CA ALA A 77 -12.74 5.08 6.41
C ALA A 77 -12.68 6.18 5.33
N GLN A 78 -13.83 6.55 4.74
CA GLN A 78 -13.90 7.63 3.75
C GLN A 78 -13.51 8.98 4.34
N ARG A 79 -13.98 9.30 5.55
CA ARG A 79 -13.62 10.55 6.23
C ARG A 79 -12.11 10.63 6.48
N GLU A 80 -11.47 9.52 6.86
CA GLU A 80 -10.01 9.47 7.03
C GLU A 80 -9.29 9.70 5.70
N LEU A 81 -9.71 9.00 4.64
CA LEU A 81 -9.16 9.16 3.30
C LEU A 81 -9.24 10.62 2.84
N ASP A 82 -10.41 11.25 2.98
CA ASP A 82 -10.63 12.65 2.60
C ASP A 82 -9.78 13.63 3.44
N SER A 83 -9.60 13.34 4.73
CA SER A 83 -8.76 14.17 5.63
C SER A 83 -7.28 14.11 5.25
N ALA A 84 -6.79 12.96 4.79
CA ALA A 84 -5.43 12.79 4.30
C ALA A 84 -5.17 13.57 3.01
N PHE A 85 -6.19 13.72 2.15
CA PHE A 85 -6.11 14.60 0.97
C PHE A 85 -6.04 16.09 1.35
N LEU A 86 -6.86 16.54 2.30
CA LEU A 86 -6.90 17.95 2.74
C LEU A 86 -5.65 18.38 3.48
N SER A 87 -4.97 17.47 4.19
CA SER A 87 -3.76 17.77 4.95
C SER A 87 -2.49 17.87 4.09
N LYS A 88 -2.58 17.55 2.79
CA LYS A 88 -1.49 17.68 1.80
C LYS A 88 -1.62 18.96 0.94
N GLY A 89 -2.60 19.82 1.24
CA GLY A 89 -2.85 21.10 0.57
C GLY A 89 -2.26 22.30 1.31
#